data_AF-A0A8X6MCI6-F1
#
_entry.id   AF-A0A8X6MCI6-F1
#
_cell.length_a   1.000
_cell.length_b   1.000
_cell.length_c   1.000
_cell.angle_alpha   90.00
_cell.angle_beta   90.00
_cell.angle_gamma   90.00
#
_symmetry.space_group_name_H-M   'P 1'
#
loop_
_entity.id
_entity.type
_entity.pdbx_description
1 polymer ?
#
loop_
_entity_poly.entity_id
_entity_poly.type
_entity_poly.pdbx_seq_one_letter_code
_entity_poly.pdbx_strand_id
1 'polypeptide(L)'
;MMRIGSISYRNHDSPKKRENKIKTENSVENNGSKLKKLLRANVFWKILKVTFFVVCATCFIKQSIEFFIYYRTFPSTTNIAVATEGVFNQPAVTFCSRNPIQRSKFCTEYPDLCDKPNNLPEFCQKHPHFCKGNSSDLKIPLLGYYTKPSKNAKEIVKKLLYDLNQDRVTHFLTKIPYKKMNITFLKDWKSRNYAKCFSTNFHLYSKDYPEVINIESSEENKLFKMYMFSVKIPQEETFYPWITTQVHFSIHSPFASINPFLKGKAVMPGYEYDVNVQIIAEYLLPHPYRTDCIDYDYFWKKNNKTGPRSQQMCRELCELPSIRECYGCDFFLTMVEKPENVCERNSVCRFHSQVLNKRKLCQRNCKPDCSKIKFQYTIEQKAYEKHVLNLFSKNRGMSMVNIYMKDPEVTTISHIPLYGLGELFSHIGGLIGCWLGISVWASVGIAESTFKTILQLVQYFRKRRREGVLHL
;
A
#
# COMPACT_ATOMS: atom_id res chain seq x y z
N MET A 1 26.85 62.44 6.67
CA MET A 1 25.57 63.17 6.60
C MET A 1 24.76 62.78 7.83
N MET A 2 24.80 63.61 8.87
CA MET A 2 23.73 64.50 9.33
C MET A 2 22.77 63.78 10.30
N ARG A 3 22.45 64.29 11.50
CA ARG A 3 22.92 65.42 12.28
C ARG A 3 22.34 65.21 13.69
N ILE A 4 23.18 65.31 14.71
CA ILE A 4 22.79 65.50 16.11
C ILE A 4 22.26 66.94 16.22
N GLY A 5 21.09 67.11 16.85
CA GLY A 5 20.51 68.41 17.19
C GLY A 5 20.33 68.50 18.70
N SER A 6 21.21 69.28 19.33
CA SER A 6 21.13 69.79 20.70
C SER A 6 20.58 71.23 20.70
N ILE A 7 20.46 71.82 21.91
CA ILE A 7 20.19 73.23 22.31
C ILE A 7 18.80 73.35 22.99
N SER A 8 18.68 73.45 24.33
CA SER A 8 19.14 74.46 25.32
C SER A 8 18.11 75.57 25.56
N TYR A 9 17.73 75.78 26.82
CA TYR A 9 17.47 77.09 27.47
C TYR A 9 17.59 76.87 28.99
N ARG A 10 18.66 77.29 29.68
CA ARG A 10 19.10 78.62 30.15
C ARG A 10 18.58 78.96 31.55
N ASN A 11 19.55 79.25 32.42
CA ASN A 11 19.48 79.60 33.84
C ASN A 11 18.68 80.87 34.13
N HIS A 12 18.18 80.98 35.37
CA HIS A 12 18.15 82.26 36.07
C HIS A 12 18.54 82.12 37.56
N ASP A 13 19.41 83.07 37.92
CA ASP A 13 20.06 83.52 39.15
C ASP A 13 19.55 83.20 40.56
N SER A 14 20.54 83.18 41.46
CA SER A 14 20.46 83.29 42.92
C SER A 14 20.14 84.73 43.39
N PRO A 15 19.78 84.97 44.66
CA PRO A 15 20.85 85.25 45.64
C PRO A 15 20.61 84.80 47.11
N LYS A 16 21.77 84.71 47.78
CA LYS A 16 22.18 84.52 49.18
C LYS A 16 21.27 84.93 50.38
N LYS A 17 21.59 84.23 51.49
CA LYS A 17 21.70 84.62 52.93
C LYS A 17 20.44 84.67 53.80
N ARG A 18 20.35 83.77 54.79
CA ARG A 18 20.69 84.04 56.21
C ARG A 18 20.56 82.77 57.06
N GLU A 19 21.48 82.64 58.01
CA GLU A 19 21.45 81.70 59.12
C GLU A 19 20.17 81.89 59.96
N ASN A 20 19.61 80.79 60.46
CA ASN A 20 19.19 80.74 61.85
C ASN A 20 19.13 79.29 62.36
N LYS A 21 19.72 79.16 63.54
CA LYS A 21 19.95 77.96 64.35
C LYS A 21 18.69 77.71 65.20
N ILE A 22 18.52 76.45 65.60
CA ILE A 22 17.70 75.97 66.74
C ILE A 22 16.20 75.73 66.44
N LYS A 23 15.83 74.46 66.19
CA LYS A 23 15.13 73.62 67.17
C LYS A 23 14.99 72.18 66.65
N THR A 24 15.68 71.30 67.36
CA THR A 24 15.50 69.85 67.40
C THR A 24 14.08 69.50 67.87
N GLU A 25 13.69 68.24 67.65
CA GLU A 25 12.44 67.58 68.09
C GLU A 25 11.25 67.76 67.16
N ASN A 26 11.15 66.85 66.16
CA ASN A 26 9.91 66.18 65.70
C ASN A 26 10.12 65.42 64.36
N SER A 27 11.21 64.66 64.20
CA SER A 27 11.47 63.90 62.96
C SER A 27 11.64 62.38 63.14
N VAL A 28 11.20 61.82 64.27
CA VAL A 28 11.30 60.35 64.50
C VAL A 28 10.00 59.63 64.14
N GLU A 29 8.84 60.29 64.14
CA GLU A 29 7.57 59.60 63.91
C GLU A 29 7.16 59.49 62.42
N ASN A 30 7.70 60.34 61.54
CA ASN A 30 7.30 60.36 60.13
C ASN A 30 8.14 59.45 59.20
N ASN A 31 9.27 58.91 59.68
CA ASN A 31 10.06 57.93 58.95
C ASN A 31 9.48 56.51 59.06
N GLY A 32 8.78 56.18 60.16
CA GLY A 32 8.13 54.89 60.34
C GLY A 32 6.95 54.65 59.39
N SER A 33 6.17 55.69 59.05
CA SER A 33 5.00 55.59 58.16
C SER A 33 5.38 55.47 56.67
N LYS A 34 6.41 56.20 56.24
CA LYS A 34 7.00 56.11 54.88
C LYS A 34 7.73 54.79 54.66
N LEU A 35 8.50 54.32 55.65
CA LEU A 35 9.19 53.02 55.57
C LEU A 35 8.21 51.85 55.58
N LYS A 36 7.12 51.90 56.37
CA LYS A 36 6.04 50.91 56.33
C LYS A 36 5.25 50.93 55.02
N LYS A 37 5.05 52.11 54.39
CA LYS A 37 4.46 52.23 53.04
C LYS A 37 5.38 51.68 51.94
N LEU A 38 6.68 51.95 52.01
CA LEU A 38 7.70 51.40 51.09
C LEU A 38 7.85 49.88 51.26
N LEU A 39 7.83 49.38 52.50
CA LEU A 39 7.83 47.95 52.81
C LEU A 39 6.54 47.27 52.31
N ARG A 40 5.35 47.87 52.53
CA ARG A 40 4.08 47.36 51.97
C ARG A 40 4.04 47.39 50.45
N ALA A 41 4.54 48.45 49.82
CA ALA A 41 4.64 48.54 48.36
C ALA A 41 5.59 47.46 47.81
N ASN A 42 6.73 47.21 48.47
CA ASN A 42 7.65 46.13 48.10
C ASN A 42 7.04 44.74 48.29
N VAL A 43 6.30 44.51 49.39
CA VAL A 43 5.61 43.24 49.63
C VAL A 43 4.47 43.04 48.62
N PHE A 44 3.69 44.07 48.34
CA PHE A 44 2.63 44.05 47.33
C PHE A 44 3.17 43.77 45.93
N TRP A 45 4.26 44.43 45.52
CA TRP A 45 4.92 44.17 44.24
C TRP A 45 5.47 42.75 44.14
N LYS A 46 5.97 42.17 45.24
CA LYS A 46 6.40 40.77 45.28
C LYS A 46 5.22 39.82 45.10
N ILE A 47 4.11 40.06 45.80
CA ILE A 47 2.89 39.24 45.69
C ILE A 47 2.35 39.30 44.25
N LEU A 48 2.25 40.49 43.66
CA LEU A 48 1.76 40.67 42.29
C LEU A 48 2.62 39.91 41.25
N LYS A 49 3.96 40.00 41.38
CA LYS A 49 4.89 39.26 40.51
C LYS A 49 4.74 37.75 40.65
N VAL A 50 4.58 37.26 41.87
CA VAL A 50 4.35 35.83 42.16
C VAL A 50 3.01 35.37 41.56
N THR A 51 1.94 36.14 41.75
CA THR A 51 0.63 35.80 41.18
C THR A 51 0.68 35.76 39.65
N PHE A 52 1.29 36.76 39.01
CA PHE A 52 1.45 36.78 37.55
C PHE A 52 2.25 35.57 37.05
N PHE A 53 3.36 35.24 37.71
CA PHE A 53 4.17 34.07 37.38
C PHE A 53 3.37 32.77 37.52
N VAL A 54 2.60 32.59 38.60
CA VAL A 54 1.76 31.41 38.82
C VAL A 54 0.69 31.29 37.73
N VAL A 55 0.07 32.39 37.32
CA VAL A 55 -0.91 32.40 36.22
C VAL A 55 -0.24 31.98 34.91
N CYS A 56 0.87 32.60 34.53
CA CYS A 56 1.62 32.26 33.32
C CYS A 56 2.11 30.80 33.32
N ALA A 57 2.64 30.32 34.44
CA ALA A 57 3.06 28.93 34.59
C ALA A 57 1.88 27.95 34.45
N THR A 58 0.72 28.28 35.01
CA THR A 58 -0.49 27.46 34.89
C THR A 58 -0.99 27.40 33.45
N CYS A 59 -1.04 28.54 32.75
CA CYS A 59 -1.39 28.62 31.34
C CYS A 59 -0.41 27.82 30.46
N PHE A 60 0.89 27.96 30.71
CA PHE A 60 1.95 27.19 30.05
C PHE A 60 1.74 25.68 30.21
N ILE A 61 1.54 25.21 31.45
CA ILE A 61 1.34 23.78 31.74
C ILE A 61 0.08 23.28 31.03
N LYS A 62 -1.03 24.03 31.10
CA LYS A 62 -2.29 23.65 30.45
C LYS A 62 -2.12 23.49 28.94
N GLN A 63 -1.56 24.49 28.26
CA GLN A 63 -1.36 24.44 26.80
C GLN A 63 -0.37 23.35 26.39
N SER A 64 0.68 23.13 27.18
CA SER A 64 1.65 22.06 26.93
C SER A 64 1.01 20.67 27.07
N ILE A 65 0.16 20.46 28.09
CA ILE A 65 -0.58 19.22 28.29
C ILE A 65 -1.58 19.00 27.14
N GLU A 66 -2.34 20.02 26.76
CA GLU A 66 -3.31 19.94 25.65
C GLU A 66 -2.62 19.54 24.34
N PHE A 67 -1.51 20.22 24.02
CA PHE A 67 -0.72 19.89 22.84
C PHE A 67 -0.10 18.50 22.92
N PHE A 68 0.38 18.08 24.10
CA PHE A 68 0.95 16.75 24.28
C PHE A 68 -0.09 15.64 24.16
N ILE A 69 -1.30 15.84 24.68
CA ILE A 69 -2.43 14.93 24.49
C ILE A 69 -2.76 14.83 23.00
N TYR A 70 -2.82 15.97 22.30
CA TYR A 70 -3.06 16.00 20.86
C TYR A 70 -1.95 15.30 20.06
N TYR A 71 -0.67 15.54 20.41
CA TYR A 71 0.48 14.84 19.84
C TYR A 71 0.36 13.31 20.03
N ARG A 72 -0.07 12.85 21.22
CA ARG A 72 -0.29 11.43 21.51
C ARG A 72 -1.50 10.82 20.81
N THR A 73 -2.32 11.60 20.11
CA THR A 73 -3.32 11.04 19.18
C THR A 73 -2.70 10.55 17.86
N PHE A 74 -1.39 10.79 17.66
CA PHE A 74 -0.64 10.46 16.46
C PHE A 74 -1.32 10.94 15.17
N PRO A 75 -1.61 12.26 15.05
CA PRO A 75 -2.22 12.81 13.85
C PRO A 75 -1.26 12.67 12.67
N SER A 76 -1.82 12.40 11.49
CA SER A 76 -1.09 12.28 10.23
C SER A 76 -1.82 13.05 9.13
N THR A 77 -1.06 13.49 8.13
CA THR A 77 -1.59 14.15 6.93
C THR A 77 -1.12 13.42 5.67
N THR A 78 -1.80 13.64 4.56
CA THR A 78 -1.45 13.04 3.26
C THR A 78 -0.74 14.07 2.39
N ASN A 79 0.46 13.72 1.95
CA ASN A 79 1.20 14.45 0.95
C ASN A 79 1.07 13.74 -0.40
N ILE A 80 0.70 14.47 -1.45
CA ILE A 80 0.63 13.97 -2.82
C ILE A 80 1.73 14.67 -3.60
N ALA A 81 2.67 13.88 -4.12
CA ALA A 81 3.76 14.36 -4.95
C ALA A 81 3.79 13.57 -6.26
N VAL A 82 4.21 14.23 -7.33
CA VAL A 82 4.53 13.57 -8.59
C VAL A 82 6.06 13.47 -8.65
N ALA A 83 6.57 12.24 -8.71
CA ALA A 83 8.00 11.96 -8.81
C ALA A 83 8.33 11.46 -10.21
N THR A 84 9.42 11.96 -10.79
CA THR A 84 9.90 11.59 -12.13
C THR A 84 11.09 10.64 -12.08
N GLU A 85 11.48 10.17 -10.89
CA GLU A 85 12.62 9.29 -10.66
C GLU A 85 12.30 8.24 -9.61
N GLY A 86 12.87 7.04 -9.78
CA GLY A 86 12.82 6.00 -8.75
C GLY A 86 12.86 4.57 -9.28
N VAL A 87 13.05 3.64 -8.35
CA VAL A 87 13.05 2.21 -8.64
C VAL A 87 11.74 1.61 -8.16
N PHE A 88 10.95 1.09 -9.09
CA PHE A 88 9.63 0.50 -8.80
C PHE A 88 9.57 -0.94 -9.29
N ASN A 89 8.78 -1.77 -8.61
CA ASN A 89 8.53 -3.12 -9.11
C ASN A 89 7.77 -3.04 -10.44
N GLN A 90 8.20 -3.83 -11.43
CA GLN A 90 7.41 -4.06 -12.63
C GLN A 90 6.07 -4.71 -12.26
N PRO A 91 4.98 -4.44 -12.99
CA PRO A 91 3.72 -5.13 -12.80
C PRO A 91 3.84 -6.59 -13.23
N ALA A 92 3.01 -7.44 -12.64
CA ALA A 92 2.67 -8.72 -13.22
C ALA A 92 1.62 -8.53 -14.32
N VAL A 93 1.73 -9.32 -15.37
CA VAL A 93 0.72 -9.39 -16.44
C VAL A 93 0.31 -10.84 -16.58
N THR A 94 -0.98 -11.09 -16.35
CA THR A 94 -1.57 -12.43 -16.40
C THR A 94 -2.55 -12.53 -17.54
N PHE A 95 -2.39 -13.57 -18.36
CA PHE A 95 -3.32 -13.97 -19.42
C PHE A 95 -4.00 -15.29 -19.03
N CYS A 96 -5.33 -15.32 -19.03
CA CYS A 96 -6.10 -16.55 -18.80
C CYS A 96 -6.87 -16.93 -20.07
N SER A 97 -6.78 -18.20 -20.44
CA SER A 97 -7.56 -18.77 -21.54
C SER A 97 -8.61 -19.75 -21.00
N ARG A 98 -9.85 -19.60 -21.46
CA ARG A 98 -10.90 -20.63 -21.26
C ARG A 98 -10.70 -21.86 -22.14
N ASN A 99 -9.81 -21.78 -23.13
CA ASN A 99 -9.51 -22.89 -24.01
C ASN A 99 -8.35 -23.70 -23.43
N PRO A 100 -8.58 -24.91 -22.90
CA PRO A 100 -7.53 -25.69 -22.26
C PRO A 100 -6.55 -26.29 -23.28
N ILE A 101 -7.07 -26.70 -24.45
CA ILE A 101 -6.35 -27.47 -25.48
C ILE A 101 -6.97 -27.13 -26.84
N GLN A 102 -6.19 -27.23 -27.92
CA GLN A 102 -6.74 -27.17 -29.28
C GLN A 102 -7.61 -28.39 -29.56
N ARG A 103 -8.80 -28.16 -30.14
CA ARG A 103 -9.76 -29.22 -30.45
C ARG A 103 -9.18 -30.28 -31.39
N SER A 104 -8.58 -29.86 -32.50
CA SER A 104 -8.07 -30.81 -33.51
C SER A 104 -6.99 -31.71 -32.92
N LYS A 105 -6.03 -31.12 -32.20
CA LYS A 105 -4.97 -31.84 -31.49
C LYS A 105 -5.54 -32.91 -30.53
N PHE A 106 -6.54 -32.55 -29.73
CA PHE A 106 -7.18 -33.50 -28.82
C PHE A 106 -7.84 -34.65 -29.57
N CYS A 107 -8.58 -34.37 -30.65
CA CYS A 107 -9.26 -35.42 -31.43
C CYS A 107 -8.30 -36.27 -32.27
N THR A 108 -7.11 -35.78 -32.59
CA THR A 108 -6.04 -36.58 -33.21
C THR A 108 -5.40 -37.52 -32.20
N GLU A 109 -5.13 -37.04 -30.98
CA GLU A 109 -4.54 -37.86 -29.91
C GLU A 109 -5.55 -38.86 -29.30
N TYR A 110 -6.83 -38.50 -29.25
CA TYR A 110 -7.91 -39.27 -28.64
C TYR A 110 -9.13 -39.38 -29.57
N PRO A 111 -9.02 -40.08 -30.71
CA PRO A 111 -10.08 -40.15 -31.71
C PRO A 111 -11.38 -40.77 -31.18
N ASP A 112 -11.28 -41.76 -30.28
CA ASP A 112 -12.43 -42.44 -29.67
C ASP A 112 -13.25 -41.54 -28.72
N LEU A 113 -12.68 -40.40 -28.32
CA LEU A 113 -13.30 -39.43 -27.42
C LEU A 113 -13.83 -38.20 -28.16
N CYS A 114 -13.89 -38.26 -29.49
CA CYS A 114 -14.48 -37.24 -30.33
C CYS A 114 -15.49 -37.83 -31.30
N ASP A 115 -16.58 -37.10 -31.52
CA ASP A 115 -17.63 -37.50 -32.44
C ASP A 115 -18.19 -36.28 -33.18
N LYS A 116 -18.97 -36.54 -34.23
CA LYS A 116 -19.70 -35.50 -34.94
C LYS A 116 -20.79 -34.91 -34.03
N PRO A 117 -21.09 -33.60 -34.17
CA PRO A 117 -22.25 -33.03 -33.50
C PRO A 117 -23.53 -33.79 -33.88
N ASN A 118 -24.42 -34.04 -32.92
CA ASN A 118 -25.69 -34.76 -33.12
C ASN A 118 -26.56 -34.14 -34.24
N ASN A 119 -26.52 -32.80 -34.38
CA ASN A 119 -27.18 -32.05 -35.44
C ASN A 119 -26.18 -31.09 -36.09
N LEU A 120 -25.51 -31.55 -37.15
CA LEU A 120 -24.45 -30.79 -37.83
C LEU A 120 -24.96 -29.47 -38.45
N PRO A 121 -26.10 -29.41 -39.18
CA PRO A 121 -26.62 -28.15 -39.72
C PRO A 121 -26.88 -27.09 -38.65
N GLU A 122 -27.57 -27.45 -37.56
CA GLU A 122 -27.86 -26.52 -36.47
C GLU A 122 -26.57 -26.07 -35.76
N PHE A 123 -25.63 -27.00 -35.56
CA PHE A 123 -24.32 -26.69 -34.98
C PHE A 123 -23.58 -25.66 -35.84
N CYS A 124 -23.51 -25.86 -37.15
CA CYS A 124 -22.84 -24.95 -38.07
C CYS A 124 -23.53 -23.59 -38.18
N GLN A 125 -24.86 -23.54 -38.05
CA GLN A 125 -25.59 -22.27 -38.01
C GLN A 125 -25.23 -21.45 -36.77
N LYS A 126 -25.14 -22.10 -35.60
CA LYS A 126 -24.75 -21.44 -34.34
C LYS A 126 -23.26 -21.13 -34.27
N HIS A 127 -22.43 -21.98 -34.87
CA HIS A 127 -20.98 -21.96 -34.76
C HIS A 127 -20.29 -22.01 -36.14
N PRO A 128 -20.51 -21.00 -37.01
CA PRO A 128 -20.07 -21.04 -38.40
C PRO A 128 -18.55 -21.14 -38.56
N HIS A 129 -17.79 -20.70 -37.56
CA HIS A 129 -16.33 -20.74 -37.57
C HIS A 129 -15.76 -22.17 -37.51
N PHE A 130 -16.48 -23.15 -36.96
CA PHE A 130 -16.06 -24.56 -36.96
C PHE A 130 -16.28 -25.24 -38.31
N CYS A 131 -17.25 -24.77 -39.09
CA CYS A 131 -17.68 -25.39 -40.34
C CYS A 131 -17.11 -24.72 -41.59
N LYS A 132 -16.05 -23.90 -41.43
CA LYS A 132 -15.32 -23.33 -42.57
C LYS A 132 -14.48 -24.41 -43.24
N GLY A 133 -14.96 -24.95 -44.37
CA GLY A 133 -14.28 -25.98 -45.15
C GLY A 133 -15.08 -27.28 -45.23
N ASN A 134 -14.41 -28.44 -45.29
CA ASN A 134 -15.08 -29.73 -45.31
C ASN A 134 -15.65 -30.08 -43.92
N SER A 135 -16.91 -29.73 -43.67
CA SER A 135 -17.61 -30.04 -42.42
C SER A 135 -17.81 -31.54 -42.18
N SER A 136 -17.60 -32.37 -43.20
CA SER A 136 -17.76 -33.83 -43.13
C SER A 136 -16.77 -34.48 -42.17
N ASP A 137 -15.61 -33.86 -41.91
CA ASP A 137 -14.57 -34.38 -41.02
C ASP A 137 -14.59 -33.72 -39.63
N LEU A 138 -15.55 -32.83 -39.38
CA LEU A 138 -15.65 -32.11 -38.11
C LEU A 138 -15.97 -33.07 -36.96
N LYS A 139 -15.01 -33.23 -36.05
CA LYS A 139 -15.19 -33.93 -34.78
C LYS A 139 -15.03 -32.97 -33.61
N ILE A 140 -15.85 -33.15 -32.58
CA ILE A 140 -15.79 -32.40 -31.32
C ILE A 140 -15.72 -33.37 -30.12
N PRO A 141 -15.13 -32.97 -28.98
CA PRO A 141 -15.02 -33.83 -27.81
C PRO A 141 -16.38 -34.28 -27.23
N LEU A 142 -16.43 -35.51 -26.72
CA LEU A 142 -17.60 -36.14 -26.09
C LEU A 142 -17.93 -35.56 -24.70
N LEU A 143 -18.49 -34.34 -24.66
CA LEU A 143 -18.69 -33.59 -23.40
C LEU A 143 -20.16 -33.38 -22.99
N GLY A 144 -21.13 -33.71 -23.85
CA GLY A 144 -22.55 -33.78 -23.48
C GLY A 144 -23.47 -32.68 -24.01
N TYR A 145 -22.95 -31.63 -24.64
CA TYR A 145 -23.79 -30.54 -25.18
C TYR A 145 -24.24 -30.79 -26.61
N TYR A 146 -23.28 -31.08 -27.49
CA TYR A 146 -23.53 -31.36 -28.91
C TYR A 146 -23.24 -32.83 -29.27
N THR A 147 -22.75 -33.60 -28.31
CA THR A 147 -22.32 -34.99 -28.42
C THR A 147 -22.75 -35.76 -27.18
N LYS A 148 -22.74 -37.10 -27.23
CA LYS A 148 -22.98 -37.94 -26.06
C LYS A 148 -21.89 -37.70 -24.99
N PRO A 149 -22.23 -37.51 -23.70
CA PRO A 149 -21.21 -37.26 -22.68
C PRO A 149 -20.39 -38.52 -22.38
N SER A 150 -19.06 -38.40 -22.36
CA SER A 150 -18.15 -39.44 -21.90
C SER A 150 -17.48 -39.03 -20.58
N LYS A 151 -17.46 -39.94 -19.59
CA LYS A 151 -16.72 -39.73 -18.34
C LYS A 151 -15.22 -39.70 -18.61
N ASN A 152 -14.72 -40.62 -19.42
CA ASN A 152 -13.30 -40.71 -19.80
C ASN A 152 -12.81 -39.43 -20.47
N ALA A 153 -13.61 -38.84 -21.38
CA ALA A 153 -13.27 -37.56 -22.00
C ALA A 153 -13.06 -36.44 -20.97
N LYS A 154 -13.94 -36.35 -19.96
CA LYS A 154 -13.81 -35.33 -18.89
C LYS A 154 -12.56 -35.54 -18.04
N GLU A 155 -12.22 -36.79 -17.72
CA GLU A 155 -11.04 -37.13 -16.93
C GLU A 155 -9.74 -36.83 -17.66
N ILE A 156 -9.65 -37.19 -18.95
CA ILE A 156 -8.46 -36.89 -19.77
C ILE A 156 -8.29 -35.38 -19.95
N VAL A 157 -9.37 -34.65 -20.21
CA VAL A 157 -9.31 -33.18 -20.31
C VAL A 157 -8.81 -32.56 -19.01
N LYS A 158 -9.27 -33.06 -17.86
CA LYS A 158 -8.79 -32.62 -16.55
C LYS A 158 -7.29 -32.91 -16.38
N LYS A 159 -6.82 -34.11 -16.75
CA LYS A 159 -5.40 -34.48 -16.71
C LYS A 159 -4.54 -33.55 -17.59
N LEU A 160 -4.98 -33.28 -18.81
CA LEU A 160 -4.28 -32.42 -19.76
C LEU A 160 -4.31 -30.94 -19.36
N LEU A 161 -5.41 -30.47 -18.75
CA LEU A 161 -5.48 -29.13 -18.19
C LEU A 161 -4.39 -28.94 -17.14
N TYR A 162 -4.15 -29.93 -16.29
CA TYR A 162 -3.16 -29.88 -15.21
C TYR A 162 -1.74 -30.26 -15.62
N ASP A 163 -1.53 -30.67 -16.87
CA ASP A 163 -0.19 -30.90 -17.42
C ASP A 163 0.61 -29.59 -17.40
N LEU A 164 1.73 -29.58 -16.68
CA LEU A 164 2.62 -28.43 -16.55
C LEU A 164 3.54 -28.27 -17.75
N ASN A 165 3.54 -29.22 -18.69
CA ASN A 165 4.35 -29.13 -19.89
C ASN A 165 3.90 -27.92 -20.76
N GLN A 166 4.74 -26.88 -20.75
CA GLN A 166 4.43 -25.56 -21.29
C GLN A 166 4.24 -25.62 -22.81
N ASP A 167 5.00 -26.48 -23.49
CA ASP A 167 5.01 -26.63 -24.96
C ASP A 167 3.69 -27.16 -25.54
N ARG A 168 2.85 -27.81 -24.74
CA ARG A 168 1.56 -28.32 -25.22
C ARG A 168 0.47 -27.25 -25.25
N VAL A 169 0.63 -26.14 -24.52
CA VAL A 169 -0.49 -25.21 -24.22
C VAL A 169 -0.19 -23.73 -24.51
N THR A 170 1.09 -23.30 -24.57
CA THR A 170 1.45 -21.89 -24.88
C THR A 170 1.32 -21.48 -26.35
N HIS A 171 0.77 -22.31 -27.23
CA HIS A 171 0.60 -21.95 -28.65
C HIS A 171 -0.25 -20.68 -28.87
N PHE A 172 -1.01 -20.24 -27.87
CA PHE A 172 -1.81 -19.02 -27.96
C PHE A 172 -1.10 -17.76 -27.45
N LEU A 173 0.05 -17.86 -26.76
CA LEU A 173 0.68 -16.71 -26.12
C LEU A 173 2.20 -16.77 -26.23
N THR A 174 2.79 -15.71 -26.78
CA THR A 174 4.24 -15.54 -26.89
C THR A 174 4.63 -14.18 -26.34
N LYS A 175 5.49 -14.15 -25.33
CA LYS A 175 6.17 -12.90 -24.89
C LYS A 175 7.39 -12.67 -25.76
N ILE A 176 7.64 -11.41 -26.10
CA ILE A 176 8.75 -11.00 -26.95
C ILE A 176 9.61 -9.99 -26.14
N PRO A 177 10.89 -10.30 -25.86
CA PRO A 177 11.59 -11.55 -26.12
C PRO A 177 11.04 -12.72 -25.29
N TYR A 178 11.29 -13.96 -25.75
CA TYR A 178 10.77 -15.15 -25.08
C TYR A 178 11.27 -15.25 -23.64
N LYS A 179 10.33 -15.36 -22.70
CA LYS A 179 10.62 -15.62 -21.30
C LYS A 179 9.58 -16.58 -20.74
N LYS A 180 10.05 -17.55 -19.95
CA LYS A 180 9.19 -18.51 -19.26
C LYS A 180 8.18 -17.76 -18.38
N MET A 181 6.91 -18.16 -18.46
CA MET A 181 5.83 -17.62 -17.65
C MET A 181 5.41 -18.57 -16.54
N ASN A 182 4.94 -18.02 -15.43
CA ASN A 182 4.38 -18.78 -14.32
C ASN A 182 2.97 -19.25 -14.68
N ILE A 183 2.71 -20.54 -14.47
CA ILE A 183 1.42 -21.16 -14.74
C ILE A 183 0.63 -21.21 -13.44
N THR A 184 -0.63 -20.80 -13.51
CA THR A 184 -1.59 -20.88 -12.40
C THR A 184 -2.94 -21.33 -12.93
N PHE A 185 -3.78 -21.80 -12.02
CA PHE A 185 -5.10 -22.31 -12.30
C PHE A 185 -6.14 -21.42 -11.62
N LEU A 186 -7.14 -21.03 -12.38
CA LEU A 186 -8.19 -20.14 -11.91
C LEU A 186 -9.55 -20.78 -12.14
N LYS A 187 -10.40 -20.77 -11.12
CA LYS A 187 -11.76 -21.30 -11.23
C LYS A 187 -12.63 -20.34 -12.04
N ASP A 188 -13.13 -20.79 -13.19
CA ASP A 188 -14.06 -20.03 -14.01
C ASP A 188 -15.49 -20.52 -13.80
N TRP A 189 -16.35 -19.64 -13.31
CA TRP A 189 -17.75 -19.97 -13.03
C TRP A 189 -18.56 -20.22 -14.30
N LYS A 190 -18.18 -19.62 -15.44
CA LYS A 190 -18.90 -19.80 -16.72
C LYS A 190 -18.67 -21.19 -17.32
N SER A 191 -17.42 -21.61 -17.46
CA SER A 191 -17.08 -22.98 -17.89
C SER A 191 -17.34 -24.02 -16.81
N ARG A 192 -17.51 -23.57 -15.56
CA ARG A 192 -17.60 -24.40 -14.36
C ARG A 192 -16.38 -25.34 -14.23
N ASN A 193 -15.25 -24.94 -14.81
CA ASN A 193 -13.97 -25.65 -14.88
C ASN A 193 -12.85 -24.67 -14.49
N TYR A 194 -11.64 -25.19 -14.34
CA TYR A 194 -10.46 -24.34 -14.17
C TYR A 194 -9.94 -23.89 -15.53
N ALA A 195 -9.50 -22.64 -15.59
CA ALA A 195 -8.76 -22.06 -16.70
C ALA A 195 -7.27 -22.06 -16.36
N LYS A 196 -6.44 -22.26 -17.37
CA LYS A 196 -4.99 -22.10 -17.24
C LYS A 196 -4.61 -20.65 -17.52
N CYS A 197 -3.83 -20.08 -16.62
CA CYS A 197 -3.39 -18.69 -16.64
C CYS A 197 -1.86 -18.62 -16.66
N PHE A 198 -1.34 -17.71 -17.46
CA PHE A 198 0.09 -17.50 -17.70
C PHE A 198 0.46 -16.10 -17.26
N SER A 199 1.43 -15.99 -16.36
CA SER A 199 1.81 -14.71 -15.76
C SER A 199 3.30 -14.44 -15.93
N THR A 200 3.66 -13.23 -16.33
CA THR A 200 5.04 -12.73 -16.23
C THR A 200 5.21 -11.98 -14.90
N ASN A 201 6.42 -12.04 -14.34
CA ASN A 201 6.80 -11.28 -13.13
C ASN A 201 5.79 -11.45 -11.97
N PHE A 202 5.26 -12.66 -11.80
CA PHE A 202 4.29 -13.00 -10.76
C PHE A 202 4.99 -13.73 -9.61
N HIS A 203 5.11 -13.07 -8.47
CA HIS A 203 5.92 -13.49 -7.32
C HIS A 203 5.07 -13.75 -6.08
N LEU A 204 3.87 -14.33 -6.25
CA LEU A 204 2.97 -14.61 -5.14
C LEU A 204 3.55 -15.65 -4.17
N TYR A 205 4.15 -16.73 -4.67
CA TYR A 205 4.74 -17.80 -3.83
C TYR A 205 6.25 -17.97 -4.02
N SER A 206 6.87 -17.10 -4.82
CA SER A 206 8.28 -17.18 -5.16
C SER A 206 9.18 -16.60 -4.07
N LYS A 207 10.36 -17.19 -3.91
CA LYS A 207 11.47 -16.64 -3.09
C LYS A 207 12.30 -15.59 -3.84
N ASP A 208 12.00 -15.39 -5.11
CA ASP A 208 12.73 -14.47 -5.98
C ASP A 208 12.19 -13.04 -5.83
N TYR A 209 13.04 -12.07 -6.13
CA TYR A 209 12.64 -10.68 -6.22
C TYR A 209 11.93 -10.43 -7.56
N PRO A 210 10.92 -9.53 -7.59
CA PRO A 210 10.32 -9.13 -8.85
C PRO A 210 11.33 -8.34 -9.70
N GLU A 211 11.07 -8.32 -10.99
CA GLU A 211 11.71 -7.38 -11.92
C GLU A 211 11.36 -5.94 -11.51
N VAL A 212 12.30 -5.01 -11.71
CA VAL A 212 12.14 -3.59 -11.38
C VAL A 212 12.23 -2.74 -12.64
N ILE A 213 11.58 -1.57 -12.63
CA ILE A 213 11.81 -0.47 -13.56
C ILE A 213 12.68 0.54 -12.84
N ASN A 214 13.77 0.95 -13.48
CA ASN A 214 14.50 2.14 -13.10
C ASN A 214 13.97 3.29 -13.96
N ILE A 215 13.36 4.27 -13.32
CA ILE A 215 12.95 5.51 -13.97
C ILE A 215 14.07 6.52 -13.70
N GLU A 216 14.86 6.80 -14.73
CA GLU A 216 15.91 7.83 -14.71
C GLU A 216 15.35 9.10 -15.37
N SER A 217 15.69 10.27 -14.84
CA SER A 217 15.16 11.57 -15.29
C SER A 217 15.56 12.01 -16.69
N SER A 218 16.50 11.32 -17.34
CA SER A 218 17.01 11.74 -18.64
C SER A 218 16.25 11.06 -19.79
N GLU A 219 15.12 11.64 -20.15
CA GLU A 219 14.74 12.01 -21.54
C GLU A 219 13.22 12.22 -21.62
N GLU A 220 12.80 13.48 -21.75
CA GLU A 220 11.42 13.84 -22.09
C GLU A 220 10.97 13.08 -23.36
N ASN A 221 9.77 12.50 -23.32
CA ASN A 221 9.11 11.76 -24.41
C ASN A 221 9.59 10.31 -24.68
N LYS A 222 10.28 9.65 -23.75
CA LYS A 222 10.64 8.23 -23.96
C LYS A 222 9.47 7.30 -23.62
N LEU A 223 8.85 6.72 -24.63
CA LEU A 223 7.89 5.61 -24.49
C LEU A 223 8.61 4.38 -23.93
N PHE A 224 8.42 4.07 -22.65
CA PHE A 224 9.06 2.92 -22.01
C PHE A 224 8.26 1.65 -22.30
N LYS A 225 8.67 0.87 -23.31
CA LYS A 225 8.05 -0.42 -23.64
C LYS A 225 8.45 -1.47 -22.61
N MET A 226 7.47 -1.93 -21.82
CA MET A 226 7.68 -2.90 -20.75
C MET A 226 7.57 -4.33 -21.28
N TYR A 227 6.45 -4.62 -21.96
CA TYR A 227 6.15 -5.95 -22.46
C TYR A 227 5.48 -5.88 -23.83
N MET A 228 5.76 -6.89 -24.65
CA MET A 228 5.08 -7.14 -25.90
C MET A 228 4.63 -8.60 -25.95
N PHE A 229 3.34 -8.81 -26.15
CA PHE A 229 2.73 -10.13 -26.24
C PHE A 229 2.03 -10.33 -27.57
N SER A 230 2.30 -11.47 -28.20
CA SER A 230 1.53 -12.00 -29.32
C SER A 230 0.53 -13.02 -28.80
N VAL A 231 -0.76 -12.76 -29.01
CA VAL A 231 -1.87 -13.61 -28.59
C VAL A 231 -2.56 -14.20 -29.81
N LYS A 232 -2.53 -15.52 -29.99
CA LYS A 232 -3.19 -16.24 -31.09
C LYS A 232 -4.45 -16.93 -30.58
N ILE A 233 -5.62 -16.49 -31.02
CA ILE A 233 -6.93 -17.00 -30.63
C ILE A 233 -7.60 -17.66 -31.85
N PRO A 234 -7.29 -18.93 -32.14
CA PRO A 234 -7.94 -19.67 -33.23
C PRO A 234 -9.36 -20.06 -32.80
N GLN A 235 -10.38 -19.43 -33.38
CA GLN A 235 -11.77 -19.69 -33.01
C GLN A 235 -12.20 -21.11 -33.42
N GLU A 236 -11.73 -21.58 -34.57
CA GLU A 236 -11.94 -22.94 -35.12
C GLU A 236 -11.36 -24.08 -34.26
N GLU A 237 -10.42 -23.76 -33.37
CA GLU A 237 -9.75 -24.70 -32.46
C GLU A 237 -10.32 -24.65 -31.04
N THR A 238 -11.48 -24.02 -30.89
CA THR A 238 -12.20 -23.92 -29.61
C THR A 238 -12.61 -25.30 -29.11
N PHE A 239 -12.19 -25.63 -27.88
CA PHE A 239 -12.48 -26.91 -27.24
C PHE A 239 -13.91 -27.02 -26.72
N TYR A 240 -14.49 -25.91 -26.25
CA TYR A 240 -15.85 -25.85 -25.71
C TYR A 240 -16.76 -24.99 -26.62
N PRO A 241 -17.48 -25.59 -27.59
CA PRO A 241 -18.27 -24.82 -28.55
C PRO A 241 -19.37 -23.94 -27.93
N TRP A 242 -19.90 -24.31 -26.76
CA TRP A 242 -20.94 -23.53 -26.06
C TRP A 242 -20.39 -22.34 -25.25
N ILE A 243 -19.08 -22.09 -25.28
CA ILE A 243 -18.43 -21.00 -24.54
C ILE A 243 -17.64 -20.15 -25.52
N THR A 244 -17.81 -18.84 -25.44
CA THR A 244 -16.95 -17.90 -26.17
C THR A 244 -15.51 -18.02 -25.66
N THR A 245 -14.63 -18.60 -26.47
CA THR A 245 -13.20 -18.67 -26.23
C THR A 245 -12.58 -17.30 -26.44
N GLN A 246 -12.19 -16.70 -25.32
CA GLN A 246 -11.49 -15.42 -25.30
C GLN A 246 -10.39 -15.50 -24.27
N VAL A 247 -9.24 -14.94 -24.63
CA VAL A 247 -8.14 -14.74 -23.69
C VAL A 247 -8.41 -13.43 -22.96
N HIS A 248 -8.32 -13.43 -21.64
CA HIS A 248 -8.41 -12.20 -20.86
C HIS A 248 -7.05 -11.89 -20.27
N PHE A 249 -6.65 -10.62 -20.27
CA PHE A 249 -5.44 -10.18 -19.62
C PHE A 249 -5.72 -9.15 -18.53
N SER A 250 -4.85 -9.09 -17.53
CA SER A 250 -4.89 -8.05 -16.49
C SER A 250 -3.49 -7.71 -16.01
N ILE A 251 -3.30 -6.44 -15.68
CA ILE A 251 -2.07 -5.89 -15.10
C ILE A 251 -2.31 -5.68 -13.61
N HIS A 252 -1.38 -6.15 -12.76
CA HIS A 252 -1.52 -6.07 -11.31
C HIS A 252 -0.16 -6.12 -10.59
N SER A 253 -0.19 -6.00 -9.26
CA SER A 253 1.03 -6.15 -8.44
C SER A 253 1.58 -7.58 -8.52
N PRO A 254 2.92 -7.76 -8.58
CA PRO A 254 3.58 -9.06 -8.50
C PRO A 254 3.19 -9.90 -7.29
N PHE A 255 2.75 -9.26 -6.22
CA PHE A 255 2.46 -9.87 -4.92
C PHE A 255 0.97 -10.04 -4.65
N ALA A 256 0.11 -9.79 -5.64
CA ALA A 256 -1.33 -9.86 -5.51
C ALA A 256 -1.91 -10.80 -6.57
N SER A 257 -2.79 -11.69 -6.15
CA SER A 257 -3.59 -12.52 -7.06
C SER A 257 -4.64 -11.66 -7.78
N ILE A 258 -5.08 -12.11 -8.97
CA ILE A 258 -6.17 -11.45 -9.69
C ILE A 258 -6.99 -12.46 -10.47
N ASN A 259 -8.24 -12.13 -10.75
CA ASN A 259 -9.08 -12.88 -11.68
C ASN A 259 -9.26 -12.08 -12.99
N PRO A 260 -8.53 -12.41 -14.07
CA PRO A 260 -8.62 -11.68 -15.32
C PRO A 260 -9.98 -11.79 -16.00
N PHE A 261 -10.80 -12.82 -15.71
CA PHE A 261 -12.16 -12.89 -16.25
C PHE A 261 -13.13 -11.90 -15.59
N LEU A 262 -12.81 -11.41 -14.40
CA LEU A 262 -13.64 -10.44 -13.66
C LEU A 262 -13.11 -9.01 -13.77
N LYS A 263 -11.78 -8.84 -13.66
CA LYS A 263 -11.11 -7.52 -13.60
C LYS A 263 -10.27 -7.20 -14.84
N GLY A 264 -10.11 -8.16 -15.76
CA GLY A 264 -9.26 -8.00 -16.94
C GLY A 264 -10.02 -7.62 -18.20
N LYS A 265 -9.26 -7.41 -19.29
CA LYS A 265 -9.77 -7.09 -20.62
C LYS A 265 -9.75 -8.34 -21.51
N ALA A 266 -10.86 -8.61 -22.18
CA ALA A 266 -10.93 -9.63 -23.23
C ALA A 266 -10.15 -9.18 -24.47
N VAL A 267 -9.24 -10.03 -24.94
CA VAL A 267 -8.47 -9.86 -26.18
C VAL A 267 -9.32 -10.35 -27.35
N MET A 268 -9.49 -9.49 -28.35
CA MET A 268 -10.19 -9.79 -29.60
C MET A 268 -9.18 -10.06 -30.72
N PRO A 269 -9.40 -11.11 -31.52
CA PRO A 269 -8.56 -11.40 -32.68
C PRO A 269 -8.58 -10.24 -33.69
N GLY A 270 -7.43 -9.94 -34.30
CA GLY A 270 -7.31 -8.90 -35.33
C GLY A 270 -7.15 -7.48 -34.80
N TYR A 271 -6.89 -7.33 -33.50
CA TYR A 271 -6.66 -6.05 -32.85
C TYR A 271 -5.27 -5.96 -32.24
N GLU A 272 -4.76 -4.74 -32.20
CA GLU A 272 -3.61 -4.31 -31.42
C GLU A 272 -4.12 -3.53 -30.19
N TYR A 273 -3.57 -3.87 -29.03
CA TYR A 273 -3.89 -3.26 -27.75
C TYR A 273 -2.66 -2.52 -27.24
N ASP A 274 -2.76 -1.20 -27.22
CA ASP A 274 -1.75 -0.30 -26.68
C ASP A 274 -2.17 0.07 -25.26
N VAL A 275 -1.45 -0.47 -24.27
CA VAL A 275 -1.77 -0.32 -22.85
C VAL A 275 -0.76 0.60 -22.19
N ASN A 276 -1.19 1.82 -21.89
CA ASN A 276 -0.41 2.78 -21.13
C ASN A 276 -0.61 2.56 -19.63
N VAL A 277 0.46 2.32 -18.89
CA VAL A 277 0.46 2.05 -17.46
C VAL A 277 0.95 3.26 -16.68
N GLN A 278 0.22 3.65 -15.64
CA GLN A 278 0.58 4.67 -14.66
C GLN A 278 0.81 4.02 -13.29
N ILE A 279 1.89 4.42 -12.63
CA ILE A 279 2.25 3.91 -11.31
C ILE A 279 1.77 4.87 -10.23
N ILE A 280 1.09 4.32 -9.22
CA ILE A 280 0.71 5.04 -8.02
C ILE A 280 1.32 4.33 -6.81
N ALA A 281 2.23 4.99 -6.12
CA ALA A 281 2.85 4.52 -4.89
C ALA A 281 2.11 5.09 -3.69
N GLU A 282 1.65 4.24 -2.78
CA GLU A 282 0.97 4.62 -1.56
C GLU A 282 1.78 4.16 -0.35
N TYR A 283 2.14 5.10 0.52
CA TYR A 283 2.91 4.86 1.73
C TYR A 283 2.06 5.19 2.96
N LEU A 284 1.84 4.18 3.80
CA LEU A 284 1.07 4.29 5.04
C LEU A 284 2.00 4.26 6.26
N LEU A 285 1.50 4.73 7.40
CA LEU A 285 2.25 4.70 8.66
C LEU A 285 1.90 3.47 9.50
N PRO A 286 2.89 2.83 10.15
CA PRO A 286 2.63 1.70 11.03
C PRO A 286 1.97 2.17 12.34
N HIS A 287 1.58 1.23 13.19
CA HIS A 287 1.21 1.54 14.58
C HIS A 287 2.30 2.42 15.24
N PRO A 288 1.97 3.50 15.98
CA PRO A 288 0.67 3.85 16.59
C PRO A 288 -0.27 4.74 15.75
N TYR A 289 0.08 5.04 14.51
CA TYR A 289 -0.77 5.87 13.65
C TYR A 289 -2.04 5.14 13.24
N ARG A 290 -3.10 5.90 12.93
CA ARG A 290 -4.43 5.37 12.55
C ARG A 290 -4.40 4.41 11.36
N THR A 291 -3.48 4.61 10.41
CA THR A 291 -3.32 3.74 9.24
C THR A 291 -2.92 2.31 9.63
N ASP A 292 -2.21 2.14 10.75
CA ASP A 292 -1.85 0.86 11.36
C ASP A 292 -1.42 -0.20 10.33
N CYS A 293 -0.45 0.13 9.48
CA CYS A 293 -0.02 -0.75 8.40
C CYS A 293 0.99 -1.82 8.84
N ILE A 294 1.18 -2.83 8.00
CA ILE A 294 2.24 -3.87 8.11
C ILE A 294 3.19 -3.78 6.91
N ASP A 295 4.49 -3.79 7.19
CA ASP A 295 5.52 -3.97 6.16
C ASP A 295 5.72 -5.47 5.88
N TYR A 296 4.93 -5.98 4.95
CA TYR A 296 4.95 -7.38 4.54
C TYR A 296 6.29 -7.80 3.93
N ASP A 297 6.96 -6.91 3.18
CA ASP A 297 8.25 -7.22 2.57
C ASP A 297 9.35 -7.35 3.64
N TYR A 298 9.32 -6.52 4.68
CA TYR A 298 10.21 -6.66 5.83
C TYR A 298 10.01 -8.02 6.53
N PHE A 299 8.77 -8.39 6.86
CA PHE A 299 8.48 -9.66 7.54
C PHE A 299 8.81 -10.88 6.67
N TRP A 300 8.54 -10.80 5.36
CA TRP A 300 8.90 -11.85 4.42
C TRP A 300 10.42 -12.08 4.39
N LYS A 301 11.22 -11.00 4.30
CA LYS A 301 12.69 -11.08 4.37
C LYS A 301 13.15 -11.69 5.69
N LYS A 302 12.58 -11.23 6.82
CA LYS A 302 12.91 -11.72 8.16
C LYS A 302 12.59 -13.21 8.35
N ASN A 303 11.52 -13.71 7.72
CA ASN A 303 11.08 -15.09 7.82
C ASN A 303 11.67 -16.00 6.72
N ASN A 304 12.95 -15.80 6.36
CA ASN A 304 13.62 -16.60 5.31
C ASN A 304 12.84 -16.65 3.98
N LYS A 305 12.27 -15.51 3.58
CA LYS A 305 11.48 -15.35 2.35
C LYS A 305 10.23 -16.23 2.33
N THR A 306 9.52 -16.29 3.45
CA THR A 306 8.26 -17.01 3.58
C THR A 306 7.16 -16.12 4.17
N GLY A 307 5.91 -16.45 3.88
CA GLY A 307 4.75 -15.68 4.33
C GLY A 307 4.24 -14.65 3.30
N PRO A 308 3.21 -13.87 3.66
CA PRO A 308 2.57 -12.94 2.75
C PRO A 308 3.45 -11.73 2.43
N ARG A 309 3.44 -11.31 1.16
CA ARG A 309 4.09 -10.09 0.67
C ARG A 309 3.12 -8.94 0.39
N SER A 310 1.83 -9.18 0.61
CA SER A 310 0.79 -8.15 0.52
C SER A 310 -0.38 -8.47 1.45
N GLN A 311 -1.22 -7.48 1.74
CA GLN A 311 -2.46 -7.67 2.49
C GLN A 311 -3.38 -8.67 1.78
N GLN A 312 -3.48 -8.60 0.45
CA GLN A 312 -4.33 -9.51 -0.32
C GLN A 312 -3.83 -10.95 -0.19
N MET A 313 -2.52 -11.15 -0.30
CA MET A 313 -1.90 -12.46 -0.08
C MET A 313 -2.09 -12.93 1.37
N CYS A 314 -1.97 -12.03 2.35
CA CYS A 314 -2.26 -12.35 3.75
C CYS A 314 -3.68 -12.89 3.89
N ARG A 315 -4.68 -12.24 3.30
CA ARG A 315 -6.08 -12.68 3.36
C ARG A 315 -6.30 -14.03 2.70
N GLU A 316 -5.66 -14.32 1.57
CA GLU A 316 -5.77 -15.64 0.92
C GLU A 316 -5.05 -16.75 1.70
N LEU A 317 -3.80 -16.50 2.13
CA LEU A 317 -3.02 -17.46 2.91
C LEU A 317 -3.63 -17.75 4.28
N CYS A 318 -4.25 -16.76 4.89
CA CYS A 318 -4.95 -16.85 6.15
C CYS A 318 -6.04 -17.94 6.13
N GLU A 319 -6.64 -18.18 4.97
CA GLU A 319 -7.72 -19.14 4.83
C GLU A 319 -7.19 -20.57 4.59
N LEU A 320 -5.99 -20.70 4.01
CA LEU A 320 -5.49 -21.95 3.47
C LEU A 320 -5.47 -23.13 4.44
N PRO A 321 -4.93 -23.02 5.68
CA PRO A 321 -4.81 -24.18 6.56
C PRO A 321 -6.16 -24.82 6.88
N SER A 322 -7.16 -24.01 7.24
CA SER A 322 -8.50 -24.50 7.58
C SER A 322 -9.28 -24.99 6.36
N ILE A 323 -9.05 -24.41 5.18
CA ILE A 323 -9.68 -24.89 3.94
C ILE A 323 -9.08 -26.24 3.55
N ARG A 324 -7.76 -26.39 3.59
CA ARG A 324 -7.09 -27.65 3.26
C ARG A 324 -7.52 -28.77 4.21
N GLU A 325 -7.66 -28.46 5.49
CA GLU A 325 -8.20 -29.39 6.49
C GLU A 325 -9.62 -29.86 6.12
N CYS A 326 -10.47 -28.97 5.61
CA CYS A 326 -11.87 -29.32 5.32
C CYS A 326 -12.10 -29.92 3.92
N TYR A 327 -11.47 -29.38 2.89
CA TYR A 327 -11.71 -29.74 1.49
C TYR A 327 -10.58 -30.57 0.87
N GLY A 328 -9.40 -30.64 1.51
CA GLY A 328 -8.21 -31.29 0.96
C GLY A 328 -7.56 -30.52 -0.20
N CYS A 329 -7.95 -29.27 -0.46
CA CYS A 329 -7.56 -28.51 -1.65
C CYS A 329 -7.67 -26.99 -1.41
N ASP A 330 -7.19 -26.18 -2.36
CA ASP A 330 -7.10 -24.72 -2.27
C ASP A 330 -8.37 -24.02 -2.82
N PHE A 331 -9.51 -24.22 -2.15
CA PHE A 331 -10.83 -23.80 -2.68
C PHE A 331 -11.00 -22.28 -2.85
N PHE A 332 -10.45 -21.48 -1.94
CA PHE A 332 -10.65 -20.03 -1.92
C PHE A 332 -9.47 -19.23 -2.51
N LEU A 333 -8.40 -19.90 -2.95
CA LEU A 333 -7.33 -19.19 -3.66
C LEU A 333 -7.85 -18.70 -5.01
N THR A 334 -7.59 -17.43 -5.31
CA THR A 334 -7.96 -16.85 -6.61
C THR A 334 -7.13 -17.48 -7.73
N MET A 335 -5.84 -17.70 -7.48
CA MET A 335 -4.89 -18.32 -8.41
C MET A 335 -4.16 -19.45 -7.69
N VAL A 336 -4.42 -20.69 -8.09
CA VAL A 336 -3.78 -21.89 -7.56
C VAL A 336 -2.51 -22.18 -8.35
N GLU A 337 -1.36 -22.28 -7.69
CA GLU A 337 -0.09 -22.57 -8.37
C GLU A 337 0.05 -24.07 -8.73
N LYS A 338 -0.36 -24.93 -7.79
CA LYS A 338 -0.13 -26.37 -7.85
C LYS A 338 -1.37 -27.13 -8.31
N PRO A 339 -1.28 -27.92 -9.40
CA PRO A 339 -2.44 -28.66 -9.91
C PRO A 339 -3.02 -29.65 -8.89
N GLU A 340 -2.19 -30.25 -8.04
CA GLU A 340 -2.62 -31.17 -6.98
C GLU A 340 -3.54 -30.51 -5.94
N ASN A 341 -3.46 -29.19 -5.78
CA ASN A 341 -4.29 -28.46 -4.84
C ASN A 341 -5.61 -27.95 -5.45
N VAL A 342 -5.89 -28.27 -6.72
CA VAL A 342 -7.10 -27.78 -7.38
C VAL A 342 -8.33 -28.57 -6.92
N CYS A 343 -9.35 -27.86 -6.44
CA CYS A 343 -10.53 -28.50 -5.86
C CYS A 343 -11.45 -29.16 -6.87
N GLU A 344 -11.90 -30.38 -6.53
CA GLU A 344 -12.98 -31.05 -7.24
C GLU A 344 -14.35 -30.51 -6.85
N ARG A 345 -15.34 -30.71 -7.73
CA ARG A 345 -16.71 -30.19 -7.55
C ARG A 345 -17.46 -30.75 -6.35
N ASN A 346 -17.07 -31.94 -5.88
CA ASN A 346 -17.81 -32.70 -4.87
C ASN A 346 -17.19 -32.59 -3.48
N SER A 347 -16.24 -31.68 -3.26
CA SER A 347 -15.65 -31.50 -1.94
C SER A 347 -16.68 -30.82 -1.01
N VAL A 348 -17.18 -31.59 -0.04
CA VAL A 348 -18.18 -31.13 0.94
C VAL A 348 -17.50 -30.95 2.29
N CYS A 349 -17.60 -29.75 2.86
CA CYS A 349 -17.04 -29.42 4.17
C CYS A 349 -18.12 -29.54 5.26
N ARG A 350 -17.99 -30.50 6.18
CA ARG A 350 -18.95 -30.70 7.29
C ARG A 350 -18.92 -29.59 8.34
N PHE A 351 -17.79 -28.91 8.51
CA PHE A 351 -17.58 -27.87 9.53
C PHE A 351 -17.41 -26.46 8.95
N HIS A 352 -18.13 -26.16 7.87
CA HIS A 352 -17.98 -24.90 7.11
C HIS A 352 -18.13 -23.65 8.00
N SER A 353 -19.06 -23.65 8.97
CA SER A 353 -19.28 -22.51 9.88
C SER A 353 -18.07 -22.20 10.77
N GLN A 354 -17.40 -23.23 11.30
CA GLN A 354 -16.21 -23.06 12.15
C GLN A 354 -15.02 -22.52 11.34
N VAL A 355 -14.84 -23.04 10.12
CA VAL A 355 -13.82 -22.56 9.17
C VAL A 355 -14.04 -21.07 8.84
N LEU A 356 -15.29 -20.67 8.62
CA LEU A 356 -15.64 -19.27 8.38
C LEU A 356 -15.34 -18.34 9.58
N ASN A 357 -15.51 -18.82 10.81
CA ASN A 357 -15.20 -18.02 12.01
C ASN A 357 -13.69 -17.85 12.19
N LYS A 358 -12.90 -18.92 12.06
CA LYS A 358 -11.42 -18.85 12.08
C LYS A 358 -10.90 -17.89 11.00
N ARG A 359 -11.50 -17.95 9.80
CA ARG A 359 -11.22 -17.02 8.69
C ARG A 359 -11.44 -15.57 9.10
N LYS A 360 -12.61 -15.22 9.65
CA LYS A 360 -12.90 -13.83 10.06
C LYS A 360 -11.91 -13.32 11.09
N LEU A 361 -11.52 -14.16 12.04
CA LEU A 361 -10.56 -13.78 13.08
C LEU A 361 -9.17 -13.50 12.48
N CYS A 362 -8.68 -14.37 11.62
CA CYS A 362 -7.36 -14.23 11.02
C CYS A 362 -7.31 -13.07 10.00
N GLN A 363 -8.36 -12.85 9.20
CA GLN A 363 -8.42 -11.72 8.26
C GLN A 363 -8.36 -10.35 8.96
N ARG A 364 -8.84 -10.24 10.21
CA ARG A 364 -8.72 -9.01 11.02
C ARG A 364 -7.27 -8.65 11.33
N ASN A 365 -6.37 -9.64 11.35
CA ASN A 365 -4.94 -9.42 11.57
C ASN A 365 -4.19 -9.03 10.28
N CYS A 366 -4.81 -9.16 9.10
CA CYS A 366 -4.25 -8.71 7.83
C CYS A 366 -4.47 -7.21 7.63
N LYS A 367 -3.59 -6.43 8.26
CA LYS A 367 -3.56 -4.95 8.19
C LYS A 367 -3.18 -4.44 6.79
N PRO A 368 -3.43 -3.16 6.47
CA PRO A 368 -3.03 -2.57 5.19
C PRO A 368 -1.52 -2.65 4.95
N ASP A 369 -1.10 -2.68 3.68
CA ASP A 369 0.31 -2.63 3.29
C ASP A 369 0.94 -1.27 3.65
N CYS A 370 2.12 -1.24 4.27
CA CYS A 370 2.82 0.04 4.51
C CYS A 370 3.36 0.68 3.22
N SER A 371 3.72 -0.14 2.23
CA SER A 371 4.13 0.29 0.91
C SER A 371 3.31 -0.47 -0.12
N LYS A 372 2.57 0.25 -0.96
CA LYS A 372 1.68 -0.35 -1.94
C LYS A 372 1.83 0.33 -3.29
N ILE A 373 2.27 -0.44 -4.26
CA ILE A 373 2.33 -0.01 -5.66
C ILE A 373 1.05 -0.46 -6.36
N LYS A 374 0.29 0.50 -6.89
CA LYS A 374 -0.90 0.29 -7.71
C LYS A 374 -0.57 0.62 -9.16
N PHE A 375 -1.12 -0.17 -10.07
CA PHE A 375 -0.98 0.04 -11.51
C PHE A 375 -2.33 0.43 -12.07
N GLN A 376 -2.46 1.69 -12.50
CA GLN A 376 -3.59 2.14 -13.30
C GLN A 376 -3.21 2.04 -14.77
N TYR A 377 -4.17 1.78 -15.65
CA TYR A 377 -3.86 1.67 -17.06
C TYR A 377 -5.03 2.11 -17.94
N THR A 378 -4.68 2.68 -19.08
CA THR A 378 -5.62 3.01 -20.16
C THR A 378 -5.32 2.14 -21.37
N ILE A 379 -6.36 1.68 -22.05
CA ILE A 379 -6.23 0.79 -23.20
C ILE A 379 -6.72 1.51 -24.44
N GLU A 380 -5.84 1.66 -25.42
CA GLU A 380 -6.19 2.01 -26.79
C GLU A 380 -6.29 0.73 -27.62
N GLN A 381 -7.40 0.54 -28.32
CA GLN A 381 -7.64 -0.62 -29.17
C GLN A 381 -7.67 -0.18 -30.63
N LYS A 382 -6.79 -0.74 -31.45
CA LYS A 382 -6.66 -0.43 -32.88
C LYS A 382 -6.90 -1.69 -33.69
N ALA A 383 -7.80 -1.62 -34.67
CA ALA A 383 -7.95 -2.72 -35.63
C ALA A 383 -6.75 -2.72 -36.57
N TYR A 384 -6.22 -3.88 -36.94
CA TYR A 384 -5.13 -3.92 -37.91
C TYR A 384 -5.58 -3.33 -39.26
N GLU A 385 -4.68 -2.57 -39.88
CA GLU A 385 -4.87 -2.13 -41.25
C GLU A 385 -4.90 -3.32 -42.21
N LYS A 386 -5.68 -3.21 -43.30
CA LYS A 386 -5.85 -4.28 -44.30
C LYS A 386 -4.53 -4.81 -44.87
N HIS A 387 -3.52 -3.94 -45.01
CA HIS A 387 -2.19 -4.32 -45.49
C HIS A 387 -1.42 -5.20 -44.49
N VAL A 388 -1.53 -4.90 -43.20
CA VAL A 388 -0.93 -5.68 -42.11
C VAL A 388 -1.67 -7.01 -41.92
N LEU A 389 -3.00 -7.02 -42.07
CA LEU A 389 -3.82 -8.24 -42.15
C LEU A 389 -3.40 -9.18 -43.29
N ASN A 390 -2.90 -8.67 -44.41
CA ASN A 390 -2.39 -9.48 -45.51
C ASN A 390 -1.03 -10.15 -45.18
N LEU A 391 -0.15 -9.48 -44.44
CA LEU A 391 1.07 -10.09 -43.88
C LEU A 391 0.75 -11.15 -42.82
N PHE A 392 -0.23 -10.87 -41.96
CA PHE A 392 -0.76 -11.83 -40.98
C PHE A 392 -1.80 -12.79 -41.56
N SER A 393 -2.05 -12.82 -42.88
CA SER A 393 -3.11 -13.67 -43.47
C SER A 393 -2.83 -15.17 -43.33
N LYS A 394 -1.59 -15.58 -43.03
CA LYS A 394 -1.27 -16.95 -42.58
C LYS A 394 -1.64 -17.23 -41.11
N ASN A 395 -1.83 -16.20 -40.29
CA ASN A 395 -2.12 -16.25 -38.84
C ASN A 395 -3.46 -15.58 -38.50
N ARG A 396 -4.56 -16.14 -39.00
CA ARG A 396 -5.91 -15.79 -38.54
C ARG A 396 -5.99 -15.93 -37.01
N GLY A 397 -6.59 -14.94 -36.34
CA GLY A 397 -6.79 -14.96 -34.89
C GLY A 397 -5.69 -14.31 -34.05
N MET A 398 -4.67 -13.69 -34.66
CA MET A 398 -3.58 -13.03 -33.93
C MET A 398 -3.98 -11.65 -33.42
N SER A 399 -3.49 -11.28 -32.24
CA SER A 399 -3.66 -9.99 -31.57
C SER A 399 -2.36 -9.61 -30.88
N MET A 400 -2.03 -8.33 -30.84
CA MET A 400 -0.83 -7.84 -30.14
C MET A 400 -1.24 -7.06 -28.91
N VAL A 401 -0.54 -7.26 -27.81
CA VAL A 401 -0.72 -6.48 -26.57
C VAL A 401 0.63 -5.85 -26.24
N ASN A 402 0.71 -4.55 -26.46
CA ASN A 402 1.86 -3.72 -26.13
C ASN A 402 1.59 -3.04 -24.79
N ILE A 403 2.47 -3.21 -23.83
CA ILE A 403 2.37 -2.58 -22.51
C ILE A 403 3.55 -1.65 -22.35
N TYR A 404 3.25 -0.37 -22.14
CA TYR A 404 4.24 0.67 -22.02
C TYR A 404 3.83 1.69 -20.97
N MET A 405 4.76 2.57 -20.62
CA MET A 405 4.53 3.74 -19.79
C MET A 405 4.83 4.97 -20.63
N LYS A 406 3.81 5.81 -20.79
CA LYS A 406 3.90 7.13 -21.44
C LYS A 406 4.10 8.14 -20.33
N ASP A 407 5.23 8.84 -20.37
CA ASP A 407 5.70 9.78 -19.37
C ASP A 407 5.89 9.08 -18.01
N PRO A 408 7.13 8.74 -17.62
CA PRO A 408 7.37 7.90 -16.45
C PRO A 408 7.25 8.68 -15.14
N GLU A 409 6.10 9.33 -14.95
CA GLU A 409 5.72 10.01 -13.74
C GLU A 409 5.03 9.03 -12.78
N VAL A 410 5.43 9.08 -11.52
CA VAL A 410 4.85 8.27 -10.45
C VAL A 410 4.15 9.18 -9.47
N THR A 411 2.85 8.96 -9.30
CA THR A 411 2.08 9.65 -8.26
C THR A 411 2.36 8.96 -6.93
N THR A 412 2.99 9.68 -6.01
CA THR A 412 3.30 9.21 -4.66
C THR A 412 2.32 9.84 -3.66
N ILE A 413 1.60 9.00 -2.94
CA ILE A 413 0.68 9.39 -1.87
C ILE A 413 1.27 8.90 -0.55
N SER A 414 1.81 9.81 0.25
CA SER A 414 2.51 9.48 1.49
C SER A 414 1.76 10.01 2.70
N HIS A 415 1.43 9.12 3.64
CA HIS A 415 1.00 9.53 4.96
C HIS A 415 2.23 9.89 5.80
N ILE A 416 2.28 11.14 6.25
CA ILE A 416 3.36 11.64 7.09
C ILE A 416 2.82 12.08 8.46
N PRO A 417 3.59 11.92 9.55
CA PRO A 417 3.23 12.46 10.84
C PRO A 417 2.97 13.96 10.74
N LEU A 418 1.89 14.45 11.34
CA LEU A 418 1.59 15.89 11.33
C LEU A 418 2.59 16.67 12.20
N TYR A 419 3.07 16.04 13.27
CA TYR A 419 4.11 16.56 14.15
C TYR A 419 5.16 15.46 14.37
N GLY A 420 6.41 15.77 14.10
CA GLY A 420 7.54 14.99 14.55
C GLY A 420 7.98 15.39 15.96
N LEU A 421 9.07 14.78 16.43
CA LEU A 421 9.68 15.14 17.71
C LEU A 421 10.23 16.57 17.71
N GLY A 422 10.76 17.04 16.57
CA GLY A 422 11.29 18.40 16.44
C GLY A 422 10.22 19.46 16.61
N GLU A 423 9.07 19.28 15.97
CA GLU A 423 7.92 20.16 16.10
C GLU A 423 7.38 20.15 17.53
N LEU A 424 7.38 18.99 18.19
CA LEU A 424 6.99 18.89 19.60
C LEU A 424 7.88 19.76 20.50
N PHE A 425 9.20 19.63 20.37
CA PHE A 425 10.14 20.43 21.15
C PHE A 425 10.08 21.92 20.80
N SER A 426 9.90 22.25 19.52
CA SER A 426 9.73 23.63 19.04
C SER A 426 8.47 24.27 19.64
N HIS A 427 7.34 23.56 19.63
CA HIS A 427 6.09 24.05 20.20
C HIS A 427 6.20 24.28 21.71
N ILE A 428 6.76 23.31 22.45
CA ILE A 428 6.97 23.45 23.90
C ILE A 428 7.95 24.58 24.19
N GLY A 429 9.06 24.67 23.45
CA GLY A 429 10.04 25.74 23.58
C GLY A 429 9.44 27.13 23.32
N GLY A 430 8.60 27.25 22.29
CA GLY A 430 7.84 28.46 21.99
C GLY A 430 6.89 28.84 23.12
N LEU A 431 6.19 27.87 23.72
CA LEU A 431 5.32 28.09 24.88
C LEU A 431 6.10 28.52 26.13
N ILE A 432 7.27 27.92 26.41
CA ILE A 432 8.16 28.33 27.50
C ILE A 432 8.61 29.78 27.29
N GLY A 433 9.05 30.12 26.07
CA GLY A 433 9.48 31.48 25.74
C GLY A 433 8.35 32.51 25.84
N CYS A 434 7.15 32.18 25.36
CA CYS A 434 6.00 33.07 25.35
C CYS A 434 5.44 33.34 26.76
N TRP A 435 5.24 32.30 27.57
CA TRP A 435 4.61 32.44 28.89
C TRP A 435 5.60 32.80 30.00
N LEU A 436 6.80 32.26 29.96
CA LEU A 436 7.78 32.41 31.05
C LEU A 436 8.89 33.40 30.70
N GLY A 437 9.14 33.69 29.42
CA GLY A 437 10.23 34.59 29.00
C GLY A 437 11.63 34.03 29.27
N ILE A 438 11.72 32.71 29.52
CA ILE A 438 12.94 32.00 29.91
C ILE A 438 13.34 31.10 28.73
N SER A 439 14.64 31.01 28.43
CA SER A 439 15.12 30.06 27.43
C SER A 439 15.15 28.62 27.99
N VAL A 440 15.14 27.61 27.13
CA VAL A 440 15.31 26.21 27.57
C VAL A 440 16.58 26.03 28.42
N TRP A 441 17.67 26.70 28.06
CA TRP A 441 18.93 26.68 28.84
C TRP A 441 18.79 27.29 30.23
N ALA A 442 18.05 28.39 30.35
CA ALA A 442 17.78 28.97 31.66
C ALA A 442 16.85 28.09 32.51
N SER A 443 15.93 27.32 31.89
CA SER A 443 15.12 26.33 32.60
C SER A 443 15.96 25.17 33.16
N VAL A 444 16.96 24.70 32.41
CA VAL A 444 17.90 23.66 32.87
C VAL A 444 18.74 24.17 34.04
N GLY A 445 19.23 25.41 33.98
CA GLY A 445 19.98 26.03 35.08
C GLY A 445 19.15 26.17 36.36
N ILE A 446 17.87 26.51 36.24
CA ILE A 446 16.93 26.55 37.38
C ILE A 446 16.69 25.15 37.95
N ALA A 447 16.48 24.15 37.09
CA ALA A 447 16.31 22.75 37.51
C ALA A 447 17.55 22.20 38.23
N GLU A 448 18.75 22.50 37.75
CA GLU A 448 20.00 22.08 38.39
C GLU A 448 20.19 22.75 39.75
N SER A 449 19.93 24.06 39.83
CA SER A 449 20.01 24.82 41.08
C SER A 449 19.02 24.28 42.12
N THR A 450 17.75 24.07 41.72
CA THR A 450 16.72 23.52 42.61
C THR A 450 17.03 22.08 43.04
N PHE A 451 17.55 21.24 42.14
CA PHE A 451 17.99 19.89 42.47
C PHE A 451 19.15 19.88 43.49
N LYS A 452 20.16 20.75 43.32
CA LYS A 452 21.25 20.92 44.30
C LYS A 452 20.72 21.36 45.67
N THR A 453 19.80 22.31 45.72
CA THR A 453 19.19 22.76 46.98
C THR A 453 18.37 21.65 47.65
N ILE A 454 17.60 20.88 46.89
CA ILE A 454 16.85 19.73 47.43
C ILE A 454 17.80 18.66 47.97
N LEU A 455 18.89 18.35 47.26
CA LEU A 455 19.91 17.41 47.75
C LEU A 455 20.56 17.90 49.04
N GLN A 456 20.90 19.19 49.13
CA GLN A 456 21.45 19.79 50.35
C GLN A 456 20.45 19.73 51.52
N LEU A 457 19.17 20.00 51.27
CA LEU A 457 18.10 19.86 52.27
C LEU A 457 17.94 18.40 52.72
N VAL A 458 17.92 17.45 51.79
CA VAL A 458 17.82 16.01 52.10
C VAL A 458 19.04 15.55 52.90
N GLN A 459 20.25 16.01 52.56
CA GLN A 459 21.46 15.72 53.32
C GLN A 459 21.41 16.34 54.72
N TYR A 460 20.94 17.59 54.84
CA TYR A 460 20.71 18.26 56.12
C TYR A 460 19.70 17.48 57.00
N PHE A 461 18.56 17.07 56.45
CA PHE A 461 17.58 16.26 57.18
C PHE A 461 18.10 14.87 57.52
N ARG A 462 18.90 14.23 56.66
CA ARG A 462 19.57 12.96 56.95
C ARG A 462 20.60 13.09 58.09
N LYS A 463 21.35 14.19 58.13
CA LYS A 463 22.31 14.47 59.21
C LYS A 463 21.60 14.72 60.54
N ARG A 464 20.53 15.53 60.52
CA ARG A 464 19.70 15.81 61.70
C ARG A 464 18.98 14.56 62.24
N ARG A 465 18.59 13.63 61.36
CA ARG A 465 18.02 12.32 61.73
C ARG A 465 19.06 11.36 62.33
N ARG A 466 20.36 11.50 62.03
CA ARG A 466 21.44 10.76 62.70
C ARG A 466 21.80 11.36 64.06
N GLU A 467 21.77 12.68 64.18
CA GLU A 467 22.02 13.39 65.45
C GLU A 467 20.85 13.23 66.45
N GLY A 468 19.61 13.07 65.98
CA GLY A 468 18.45 12.76 66.82
C GLY A 468 18.37 11.32 67.33
N VAL A 469 19.25 10.41 66.89
CA VAL A 469 19.35 9.02 67.39
C VAL A 469 20.43 8.90 68.48
N LEU A 470 21.22 9.96 68.73
CA LEU A 470 22.26 9.99 69.77
C LEU A 470 21.78 10.50 71.15
N HIS A 471 20.47 10.73 71.31
CA HIS A 471 19.87 11.25 72.55
C HIS A 471 18.65 10.42 73.03
N LEU A 472 18.67 9.12 72.79
CA LEU A 472 17.77 8.15 73.42
C LEU A 472 18.58 7.13 74.22
#